data_AF-K2FWS7-F1
#
_entry.id   AF-K2FWS7-F1
#
_cell.length_a   1.000
_cell.length_b   1.000
_cell.length_c   1.000
_cell.angle_alpha   90.00
_cell.angle_beta   90.00
_cell.angle_gamma   90.00
#
_symmetry.space_group_name_H-M   'P 1'
#
loop_
_entity.id
_entity.type
_entity.pdbx_description
1 polymer ?
#
loop_
_entity_poly.entity_id
_entity_poly.type
_entity_poly.pdbx_seq_one_letter_code
_entity_poly.pdbx_strand_id
1 'polypeptide(L)'
;MDISQITRRNIIDALKIKGISWNGKLSEVEFLKRIYNLQALPSTDIRHSDMEGDIYRHRVMNDDWEEDWVFDDSSLKIMDSSDDIFIKFICEMLHPLVRDDKKEVNEILDIFNKNLKIDGYNVIAEKYISGRPIFNAVKESNCAIEIENRDKIGRKFIVEQLDKCDKKIREKDYDGAITNARSLVEDVITKDIYKQITGEELKTKGDLVKDYNEMRTMLNLATRKDIDDSFKQITSGVASIINGIASIRNKMSDGHSREEKPLKHHAKFIVNSAKMVVEFLYDVMDYQKKRKNKLYAELLALPHIRYGEGKYFKGKYYNLESRDEIIRKAEIKLFLDKCDSYLMFILKEELIAKFDVDSFRNADKFLVSLIIIFDILNEKDITRIYDKHKYNNQMSVISFIRDVYKIKPESVKRKDILLLIKNEG
;
A
#
# COMPACT_ATOMS: atom_id res chain seq x y z
N MET A 1 6.55 8.09 -21.57
CA MET A 1 6.61 9.57 -21.58
C MET A 1 5.64 10.03 -20.54
N ASP A 2 6.12 10.78 -19.56
CA ASP A 2 5.34 11.36 -18.47
C ASP A 2 4.78 12.75 -18.84
N ILE A 3 5.40 13.45 -19.80
CA ILE A 3 4.88 14.71 -20.33
C ILE A 3 3.97 14.41 -21.53
N SER A 4 2.70 14.78 -21.42
CA SER A 4 1.70 14.51 -22.44
C SER A 4 1.90 15.36 -23.69
N GLN A 5 1.47 14.83 -24.85
CA GLN A 5 1.47 15.59 -26.11
C GLN A 5 0.66 16.88 -26.03
N ILE A 6 -0.41 16.88 -25.23
CA ILE A 6 -1.24 18.07 -24.99
C ILE A 6 -0.42 19.15 -24.27
N THR A 7 0.33 18.80 -23.23
CA THR A 7 1.19 19.74 -22.50
C THR A 7 2.28 20.31 -23.41
N ARG A 8 2.94 19.46 -24.21
CA ARG A 8 3.94 19.91 -25.18
C ARG A 8 3.34 20.92 -26.15
N ARG A 9 2.18 20.60 -26.73
CA ARG A 9 1.49 21.47 -27.69
C ARG A 9 1.09 22.81 -27.06
N ASN A 10 0.52 22.79 -25.86
CA ASN A 10 0.13 24.00 -25.14
C ASN A 10 1.31 24.94 -24.86
N ILE A 11 2.48 24.38 -24.53
CA ILE A 11 3.70 25.18 -24.33
C ILE A 11 4.09 25.86 -25.64
N ILE A 12 4.18 25.10 -26.73
CA ILE A 12 4.59 25.63 -28.03
C ILE A 12 3.59 26.67 -28.56
N ASP A 13 2.29 26.39 -28.49
CA ASP A 13 1.25 27.33 -28.92
C ASP A 13 1.30 28.63 -28.09
N ALA A 14 1.58 28.53 -26.78
CA ALA A 14 1.74 29.72 -25.93
C ALA A 14 2.97 30.57 -26.30
N LEU A 15 4.08 29.93 -26.70
CA LEU A 15 5.27 30.63 -27.21
C LEU A 15 4.95 31.34 -28.54
N LYS A 16 4.28 30.66 -29.48
CA LYS A 16 3.86 31.21 -30.78
C LYS A 16 2.93 32.41 -30.61
N ILE A 17 1.89 32.30 -29.78
CA ILE A 17 0.93 33.38 -29.52
C ILE A 17 1.61 34.63 -28.97
N LYS A 18 2.67 34.46 -28.16
CA LYS A 18 3.43 35.57 -27.57
C LYS A 18 4.58 36.06 -28.45
N GLY A 19 4.82 35.45 -29.61
CA GLY A 19 5.94 35.80 -30.49
C GLY A 19 7.32 35.54 -29.85
N ILE A 20 7.44 34.53 -28.99
CA ILE A 20 8.69 34.22 -28.29
C ILE A 20 9.53 33.28 -29.15
N SER A 21 10.62 33.79 -29.71
CA SER A 21 11.58 33.02 -30.53
C SER A 21 12.35 32.00 -29.69
N TRP A 22 12.37 30.72 -30.04
CA TRP A 22 12.97 29.67 -29.21
C TRP A 22 14.50 29.83 -28.99
N ASN A 23 15.23 30.30 -30.00
CA ASN A 23 16.70 30.47 -30.00
C ASN A 23 17.20 31.76 -29.31
N GLY A 24 16.30 32.68 -28.92
CA GLY A 24 16.68 33.91 -28.24
C GLY A 24 17.73 34.71 -29.03
N LYS A 25 18.86 35.06 -28.40
CA LYS A 25 19.93 35.83 -29.07
C LYS A 25 20.93 34.97 -29.86
N LEU A 26 20.85 33.65 -29.77
CA LEU A 26 21.73 32.75 -30.53
C LEU A 26 21.17 32.53 -31.93
N SER A 27 22.03 32.15 -32.87
CA SER A 27 21.54 31.57 -34.13
C SER A 27 20.85 30.23 -33.86
N GLU A 28 19.94 29.84 -34.77
CA GLU A 28 19.24 28.55 -34.72
C GLU A 28 20.22 27.37 -34.64
N VAL A 29 21.33 27.44 -35.38
CA VAL A 29 22.42 26.43 -35.36
C VAL A 29 23.12 26.39 -34.01
N GLU A 30 23.52 27.55 -33.46
CA GLU A 30 24.21 27.62 -32.16
C GLU A 30 23.33 27.11 -31.02
N PHE A 31 22.03 27.39 -31.06
CA PHE A 31 21.08 26.86 -30.09
C PHE A 31 20.97 25.34 -30.21
N LEU A 32 20.70 24.82 -31.41
CA LEU A 32 20.45 23.39 -31.60
C LEU A 32 21.68 22.53 -31.32
N LYS A 33 22.90 23.03 -31.57
CA LYS A 33 24.16 22.34 -31.20
C LYS A 33 24.31 22.08 -29.70
N ARG A 34 23.57 22.80 -28.85
CA ARG A 34 23.58 22.60 -27.39
C ARG A 34 22.73 21.40 -26.99
N ILE A 35 21.81 21.00 -27.85
CA ILE A 35 20.85 19.90 -27.63
C ILE A 35 21.28 18.65 -28.41
N TYR A 36 21.61 18.81 -29.68
CA TYR A 36 21.87 17.76 -30.67
C TYR A 36 23.28 17.82 -31.27
N ASN A 37 23.78 16.69 -31.76
CA ASN A 37 24.91 16.65 -32.68
C ASN A 37 24.40 16.76 -34.12
N LEU A 38 24.30 17.98 -34.65
CA LEU A 38 23.70 18.25 -35.97
C LEU A 38 24.43 17.58 -37.13
N GLN A 39 25.76 17.41 -37.03
CA GLN A 39 26.58 16.76 -38.05
C GLN A 39 26.36 15.24 -38.12
N ALA A 40 25.77 14.65 -37.08
CA ALA A 40 25.41 13.24 -37.06
C ALA A 40 23.97 12.97 -37.53
N LEU A 41 23.17 14.03 -37.72
CA LEU A 41 21.80 13.91 -38.22
C LEU A 41 21.79 13.95 -39.75
N PRO A 42 21.03 13.06 -40.42
CA PRO A 42 20.97 13.03 -41.86
C PRO A 42 20.35 14.32 -42.40
N SER A 43 20.89 14.80 -43.53
CA SER A 43 20.26 15.85 -44.30
C SER A 43 18.99 15.34 -44.99
N THR A 44 18.00 16.21 -45.11
CA THR A 44 16.78 16.03 -45.88
C THR A 44 16.91 16.55 -47.32
N ASP A 45 17.96 17.33 -47.62
CA ASP A 45 18.37 17.76 -48.97
C ASP A 45 19.56 16.89 -49.46
N ILE A 46 19.34 16.10 -50.51
CA ILE A 46 20.38 15.24 -51.12
C ILE A 46 21.68 15.98 -51.50
N ARG A 47 21.65 17.31 -51.57
CA ARG A 47 22.80 18.17 -51.87
C ARG A 47 23.73 18.41 -50.67
N HIS A 48 23.36 18.00 -49.47
CA HIS A 48 24.13 18.20 -48.25
C HIS A 48 24.39 16.90 -47.50
N SER A 49 25.41 16.91 -46.64
CA SER A 49 25.80 15.75 -45.85
C SER A 49 25.03 15.61 -44.54
N ASP A 50 24.56 16.72 -43.97
CA ASP A 50 24.06 16.79 -42.60
C ASP A 50 23.04 17.92 -42.38
N MET A 51 22.32 17.84 -41.26
CA MET A 51 21.29 18.80 -40.84
C MET A 51 21.84 20.22 -40.64
N GLU A 52 23.12 20.40 -40.28
CA GLU A 52 23.69 21.74 -40.11
C GLU A 52 23.75 22.48 -41.47
N GLY A 53 24.13 21.76 -42.53
CA GLY A 53 24.09 22.27 -43.90
C GLY A 53 22.69 22.64 -44.37
N ASP A 54 21.68 21.86 -43.99
CA ASP A 54 20.27 22.15 -44.29
C ASP A 54 19.82 23.46 -43.66
N ILE A 55 20.04 23.61 -42.35
CA ILE A 55 19.65 24.80 -41.61
C ILE A 55 20.34 26.04 -42.19
N TYR A 56 21.64 25.97 -42.48
CA TYR A 56 22.35 27.11 -43.06
C TYR A 56 21.79 27.52 -44.42
N ARG A 57 21.52 26.56 -45.30
CA ARG A 57 20.95 26.88 -46.63
C ARG A 57 19.55 27.46 -46.50
N HIS A 58 18.67 26.81 -45.76
CA HIS A 58 17.25 27.14 -45.76
C HIS A 58 16.90 28.33 -44.86
N ARG A 59 17.59 28.49 -43.72
CA ARG A 59 17.30 29.58 -42.76
C ARG A 59 18.21 30.79 -42.90
N VAL A 60 19.37 30.67 -43.56
CA VAL A 60 20.33 31.79 -43.69
C VAL A 60 20.51 32.23 -45.14
N MET A 61 20.64 31.31 -46.11
CA MET A 61 20.85 31.69 -47.52
C MET A 61 19.55 31.98 -48.27
N ASN A 62 18.54 31.12 -48.09
CA ASN A 62 17.30 31.17 -48.85
C ASN A 62 16.13 31.82 -48.10
N ASP A 63 16.10 31.65 -46.77
CA ASP A 63 14.97 32.05 -45.90
C ASP A 63 13.62 31.48 -46.36
N ASP A 64 13.60 30.17 -46.65
CA ASP A 64 12.47 29.45 -47.27
C ASP A 64 11.80 28.41 -46.34
N TRP A 65 12.15 28.41 -45.05
CA TRP A 65 11.48 27.64 -43.99
C TRP A 65 10.68 28.57 -43.07
N GLU A 66 9.66 28.05 -42.39
CA GLU A 66 8.88 28.80 -41.41
C GLU A 66 9.68 29.07 -40.11
N GLU A 67 9.32 30.10 -39.33
CA GLU A 67 10.03 30.45 -38.08
C GLU A 67 10.00 29.33 -37.01
N ASP A 68 8.99 28.48 -37.08
CA ASP A 68 8.68 27.43 -36.12
C ASP A 68 8.94 26.01 -36.66
N TRP A 69 9.65 25.90 -37.81
CA TRP A 69 9.99 24.66 -38.51
C TRP A 69 10.51 23.55 -37.58
N VAL A 70 11.26 23.94 -36.54
CA VAL A 70 11.92 23.05 -35.58
C VAL A 70 10.94 22.13 -34.85
N PHE A 71 9.67 22.53 -34.70
CA PHE A 71 8.65 21.75 -33.99
C PHE A 71 8.00 20.68 -34.86
N ASP A 72 8.04 20.85 -36.18
CA ASP A 72 7.46 19.94 -37.16
C ASP A 72 8.54 19.08 -37.87
N ASP A 73 9.82 19.33 -37.59
CA ASP A 73 10.93 18.61 -38.20
C ASP A 73 11.01 17.13 -37.76
N SER A 74 11.06 16.27 -38.77
CA SER A 74 11.05 14.81 -38.60
C SER A 74 12.37 14.22 -38.10
N SER A 75 13.48 14.96 -38.12
CA SER A 75 14.78 14.49 -37.64
C SER A 75 15.02 14.89 -36.18
N LEU A 76 14.67 16.12 -35.79
CA LEU A 76 14.78 16.62 -34.42
C LEU A 76 13.69 16.05 -33.52
N LYS A 77 12.48 15.84 -34.07
CA LYS A 77 11.30 15.25 -33.41
C LYS A 77 11.02 15.85 -32.04
N ILE A 78 11.18 17.16 -31.82
CA ILE A 78 11.06 17.76 -30.48
C ILE A 78 9.73 17.38 -29.82
N MET A 79 8.63 17.43 -30.59
CA MET A 79 7.30 17.06 -30.12
C MET A 79 7.16 15.57 -29.79
N ASP A 80 7.77 14.69 -30.58
CA ASP A 80 7.69 13.23 -30.44
C ASP A 80 8.92 12.59 -29.78
N SER A 81 9.81 13.40 -29.22
CA SER A 81 11.06 12.99 -28.57
C SER A 81 10.83 12.50 -27.14
N SER A 82 11.81 11.78 -26.58
CA SER A 82 11.82 11.46 -25.13
C SER A 82 11.66 12.72 -24.27
N ASP A 83 11.05 12.58 -23.09
CA ASP A 83 10.87 13.71 -22.16
C ASP A 83 12.18 14.43 -21.86
N ASP A 84 13.30 13.71 -21.78
CA ASP A 84 14.63 14.28 -21.55
C ASP A 84 15.05 15.28 -22.64
N ILE A 85 14.74 14.99 -23.91
CA ILE A 85 15.09 15.87 -25.05
C ILE A 85 14.19 17.11 -25.02
N PHE A 86 12.89 16.92 -24.81
CA PHE A 86 11.93 18.02 -24.70
C PHE A 86 12.26 18.94 -23.51
N ILE A 87 12.55 18.37 -22.34
CA ILE A 87 13.00 19.09 -21.13
C ILE A 87 14.29 19.85 -21.41
N LYS A 88 15.27 19.20 -22.05
CA LYS A 88 16.54 19.84 -22.40
C LYS A 88 16.30 21.04 -23.32
N PHE A 89 15.42 20.91 -24.32
CA PHE A 89 15.07 22.01 -25.22
C PHE A 89 14.49 23.21 -24.46
N ILE A 90 13.46 23.02 -23.65
CA ILE A 90 12.83 24.11 -22.91
C ILE A 90 13.76 24.72 -21.84
N CYS A 91 14.60 23.91 -21.18
CA CYS A 91 15.58 24.44 -20.21
C CYS A 91 16.67 25.25 -20.90
N GLU A 92 17.09 24.82 -22.10
CA GLU A 92 18.07 25.54 -22.91
C GLU A 92 17.52 26.90 -23.38
N MET A 93 16.22 27.02 -23.67
CA MET A 93 15.59 28.31 -23.97
C MET A 93 15.79 29.34 -22.84
N LEU A 94 15.86 28.89 -21.58
CA LEU A 94 16.06 29.75 -20.41
C LEU A 94 17.55 29.96 -20.06
N HIS A 95 18.48 29.37 -20.81
CA HIS A 95 19.89 29.44 -20.48
C HIS A 95 20.43 30.88 -20.60
N PRO A 96 21.31 31.36 -19.69
CA PRO A 96 21.83 32.73 -19.70
C PRO A 96 22.56 33.20 -20.98
N LEU A 97 22.99 32.25 -21.82
CA LEU A 97 23.60 32.50 -23.13
C LEU A 97 22.55 32.68 -24.24
N VAL A 98 21.36 32.12 -24.06
CA VAL A 98 20.23 32.24 -24.99
C VAL A 98 19.42 33.49 -24.68
N ARG A 99 19.23 33.80 -23.39
CA ARG A 99 18.49 34.97 -22.92
C ARG A 99 19.13 35.59 -21.69
N ASP A 100 19.13 36.91 -21.61
CA ASP A 100 19.70 37.66 -20.50
C ASP A 100 18.76 38.63 -19.81
N ASP A 101 17.59 38.92 -20.39
CA ASP A 101 16.53 39.66 -19.71
C ASP A 101 15.83 38.77 -18.68
N LYS A 102 15.92 39.16 -17.41
CA LYS A 102 15.26 38.48 -16.29
C LYS A 102 13.74 38.50 -16.41
N LYS A 103 13.15 39.55 -16.99
CA LYS A 103 11.69 39.64 -17.16
C LYS A 103 11.20 38.62 -18.18
N GLU A 104 11.86 38.56 -19.34
CA GLU A 104 11.57 37.58 -20.39
C GLU A 104 11.74 36.14 -19.86
N VAL A 105 12.85 35.86 -19.18
CA VAL A 105 13.11 34.52 -18.59
C VAL A 105 12.02 34.12 -17.60
N ASN A 106 11.57 35.04 -16.74
CA ASN A 106 10.50 34.76 -15.79
C ASN A 106 9.15 34.53 -16.49
N GLU A 107 8.84 35.29 -17.53
CA GLU A 107 7.61 35.11 -18.30
C GLU A 107 7.56 33.73 -18.99
N ILE A 108 8.68 33.30 -19.59
CA ILE A 108 8.79 31.98 -20.22
C ILE A 108 8.72 30.87 -19.16
N LEU A 109 9.40 31.06 -18.01
CA LEU A 109 9.36 30.13 -16.90
C LEU A 109 7.92 29.94 -16.37
N ASP A 110 7.13 31.02 -16.29
CA ASP A 110 5.72 30.96 -15.91
C ASP A 110 4.88 30.18 -16.91
N ILE A 111 5.11 30.35 -18.22
CA ILE A 111 4.46 29.55 -19.26
C ILE A 111 4.78 28.06 -19.10
N PHE A 112 6.06 27.72 -18.90
CA PHE A 112 6.49 26.34 -18.74
C PHE A 112 5.88 25.72 -17.49
N ASN A 113 6.03 26.36 -16.34
CA ASN A 113 5.55 25.82 -15.06
C ASN A 113 4.03 25.76 -14.97
N LYS A 114 3.30 26.67 -15.63
CA LYS A 114 1.83 26.60 -15.71
C LYS A 114 1.35 25.34 -16.42
N ASN A 115 2.04 24.92 -17.48
CA ASN A 115 1.67 23.75 -18.29
C ASN A 115 2.26 22.45 -17.72
N LEU A 116 3.56 22.42 -17.43
CA LEU A 116 4.27 21.23 -16.95
C LEU A 116 3.77 20.70 -15.61
N LYS A 117 3.24 21.58 -14.75
CA LYS A 117 2.70 21.20 -13.46
C LYS A 117 1.51 20.23 -13.57
N ILE A 118 0.76 20.27 -14.67
CA ILE A 118 -0.34 19.34 -14.95
C ILE A 118 0.19 17.90 -15.01
N ASP A 119 1.36 17.72 -15.62
CA ASP A 119 2.06 16.45 -15.75
C ASP A 119 3.03 16.18 -14.58
N GLY A 120 2.97 16.98 -13.53
CA GLY A 120 3.79 16.81 -12.33
C GLY A 120 5.26 17.21 -12.51
N TYR A 121 5.58 18.10 -13.46
CA TYR A 121 6.92 18.67 -13.62
C TYR A 121 6.96 20.15 -13.21
N ASN A 122 8.13 20.58 -12.74
CA ASN A 122 8.40 21.98 -12.43
C ASN A 122 9.84 22.33 -12.82
N VAL A 123 10.01 23.41 -13.56
CA VAL A 123 11.31 23.97 -13.94
C VAL A 123 11.78 24.86 -12.80
N ILE A 124 12.95 24.54 -12.24
CA ILE A 124 13.55 25.24 -11.10
C ILE A 124 14.99 25.62 -11.42
N ALA A 125 15.51 26.67 -10.77
CA ALA A 125 16.92 27.00 -10.85
C ALA A 125 17.75 25.93 -10.13
N GLU A 126 18.60 25.22 -10.88
CA GLU A 126 19.47 24.15 -10.37
C GLU A 126 20.86 24.69 -10.01
N LYS A 127 21.42 25.53 -10.87
CA LYS A 127 22.78 26.06 -10.76
C LYS A 127 22.80 27.55 -11.07
N TYR A 128 23.94 28.19 -10.82
CA TYR A 128 24.18 29.57 -11.21
C TYR A 128 25.53 29.67 -11.93
N ILE A 129 25.56 30.43 -13.03
CA ILE A 129 26.80 30.82 -13.70
C ILE A 129 26.82 32.35 -13.78
N SER A 130 27.87 32.96 -13.25
CA SER A 130 28.04 34.42 -13.21
C SER A 130 26.82 35.15 -12.61
N GLY A 131 26.24 34.57 -11.55
CA GLY A 131 25.06 35.13 -10.87
C GLY A 131 23.73 34.99 -11.62
N ARG A 132 23.70 34.23 -12.73
CA ARG A 132 22.49 33.95 -13.50
C ARG A 132 22.07 32.48 -13.37
N PRO A 133 20.77 32.18 -13.19
CA PRO A 133 20.30 30.83 -12.97
C PRO A 133 20.41 29.96 -14.24
N ILE A 134 20.75 28.69 -14.05
CA ILE A 134 20.56 27.61 -15.00
C ILE A 134 19.42 26.75 -14.49
N PHE A 135 18.44 26.52 -15.35
CA PHE A 135 17.22 25.82 -15.00
C PHE A 135 17.29 24.34 -15.36
N ASN A 136 16.60 23.52 -14.58
CA ASN A 136 16.35 22.12 -14.87
C ASN A 136 14.88 21.79 -14.54
N ALA A 137 14.27 20.86 -15.26
CA ALA A 137 12.94 20.36 -14.92
C ALA A 137 13.08 19.21 -13.93
N VAL A 138 12.46 19.35 -12.77
CA VAL A 138 12.31 18.27 -11.82
C VAL A 138 10.89 17.76 -11.90
N LYS A 139 10.72 16.43 -11.92
CA LYS A 139 9.43 15.84 -11.60
C LYS A 139 9.15 16.22 -10.14
N GLU A 140 8.04 16.91 -9.88
CA GLU A 140 7.54 17.05 -8.52
C GLU A 140 7.40 15.62 -8.00
N SER A 141 8.37 15.21 -7.18
CA SER A 141 8.20 14.05 -6.34
C SER A 141 7.05 14.45 -5.42
N ASN A 142 5.83 14.04 -5.80
CA ASN A 142 4.91 13.60 -4.79
C ASN A 142 5.66 12.49 -4.08
N CYS A 143 6.35 12.88 -3.00
CA CYS A 143 6.63 11.99 -1.88
C CYS A 143 5.29 11.66 -1.22
N ALA A 144 4.28 11.29 -2.02
CA ALA A 144 3.16 10.52 -1.59
C ALA A 144 3.77 9.13 -1.49
N ILE A 145 3.83 8.61 -0.28
CA ILE A 145 4.04 7.17 -0.12
C ILE A 145 2.90 6.53 -0.91
N GLU A 146 3.23 5.86 -2.01
CA GLU A 146 2.28 4.98 -2.67
C GLU A 146 2.19 3.72 -1.82
N ILE A 147 0.98 3.32 -1.48
CA ILE A 147 0.73 2.08 -0.76
C ILE A 147 0.86 0.97 -1.80
N GLU A 148 1.99 0.26 -1.78
CA GLU A 148 2.26 -0.85 -2.70
C GLU A 148 1.21 -1.95 -2.55
N ASN A 149 0.74 -2.17 -1.31
CA ASN A 149 -0.30 -3.14 -0.97
C ASN A 149 -1.74 -2.64 -1.19
N ARG A 150 -1.97 -1.67 -2.08
CA ARG A 150 -3.30 -1.08 -2.32
C ARG A 150 -4.35 -2.11 -2.75
N ASP A 151 -3.95 -3.13 -3.49
CA ASP A 151 -4.78 -4.25 -3.95
C ASP A 151 -5.23 -5.17 -2.79
N LYS A 152 -4.47 -5.22 -1.70
CA LYS A 152 -4.76 -6.03 -0.51
C LYS A 152 -5.77 -5.38 0.42
N ILE A 153 -6.07 -4.10 0.21
CA ILE A 153 -7.10 -3.37 0.94
C ILE A 153 -8.47 -3.92 0.53
N GLY A 154 -9.00 -4.84 1.33
CA GLY A 154 -10.24 -5.56 1.01
C GLY A 154 -11.50 -4.69 1.00
N ARG A 155 -11.43 -3.46 1.52
CA ARG A 155 -12.56 -2.53 1.61
C ARG A 155 -12.39 -1.35 0.66
N LYS A 156 -13.26 -1.25 -0.35
CA LYS A 156 -13.35 -0.12 -1.29
C LYS A 156 -13.29 1.25 -0.60
N PHE A 157 -13.93 1.37 0.56
CA PHE A 157 -13.96 2.60 1.36
C PHE A 157 -12.57 3.07 1.83
N ILE A 158 -11.64 2.16 2.14
CA ILE A 158 -10.28 2.51 2.58
C ILE A 158 -9.47 3.05 1.40
N VAL A 159 -9.61 2.44 0.23
CA VAL A 159 -9.04 2.95 -1.03
C VAL A 159 -9.57 4.35 -1.33
N GLU A 160 -10.87 4.59 -1.16
CA GLU A 160 -11.45 5.92 -1.29
C GLU A 160 -10.87 6.93 -0.29
N GLN A 161 -10.53 6.52 0.94
CA GLN A 161 -9.87 7.42 1.90
C GLN A 161 -8.46 7.82 1.46
N LEU A 162 -7.71 6.89 0.86
CA LEU A 162 -6.38 7.18 0.29
C LEU A 162 -6.46 8.20 -0.85
N ASP A 163 -7.36 7.96 -1.80
CA ASP A 163 -7.56 8.87 -2.93
C ASP A 163 -7.99 10.26 -2.46
N LYS A 164 -8.87 10.32 -1.45
CA LYS A 164 -9.30 11.57 -0.83
C LYS A 164 -8.15 12.30 -0.14
N CYS A 165 -7.24 11.60 0.54
CA CYS A 165 -6.06 12.24 1.15
C CYS A 165 -5.23 12.97 0.08
N ASP A 166 -4.88 12.28 -1.01
CA ASP A 166 -4.02 12.84 -2.05
C ASP A 166 -4.73 13.95 -2.83
N LYS A 167 -6.02 13.76 -3.14
CA LYS A 167 -6.86 14.78 -3.78
C LYS A 167 -6.90 16.06 -2.95
N LYS A 168 -7.16 15.95 -1.65
CA LYS A 168 -7.28 17.11 -0.76
C LYS A 168 -5.95 17.85 -0.56
N ILE A 169 -4.82 17.14 -0.53
CA ILE A 169 -3.49 17.77 -0.56
C ILE A 169 -3.31 18.61 -1.84
N ARG A 170 -3.73 18.11 -3.00
CA ARG A 170 -3.66 18.85 -4.28
C ARG A 170 -4.59 20.08 -4.29
N GLU A 171 -5.79 19.92 -3.76
CA GLU A 171 -6.81 20.97 -3.65
C GLU A 171 -6.52 22.01 -2.54
N LYS A 172 -5.42 21.84 -1.80
CA LYS A 172 -5.04 22.67 -0.64
C LYS A 172 -6.05 22.62 0.53
N ASP A 173 -6.89 21.58 0.58
CA ASP A 173 -7.75 21.23 1.72
C ASP A 173 -6.94 20.42 2.75
N TYR A 174 -6.06 21.11 3.48
CA TYR A 174 -5.13 20.49 4.43
C TYR A 174 -5.85 19.91 5.66
N ASP A 175 -6.85 20.62 6.18
CA ASP A 175 -7.71 20.16 7.29
C ASP A 175 -8.45 18.87 6.93
N GLY A 176 -9.03 18.85 5.73
CA GLY A 176 -9.72 17.68 5.21
C GLY A 176 -8.76 16.52 4.96
N ALA A 177 -7.55 16.76 4.43
CA ALA A 177 -6.56 15.71 4.22
C ALA A 177 -6.15 15.02 5.53
N ILE A 178 -5.94 15.81 6.59
CA ILE A 178 -5.62 15.31 7.95
C ILE A 178 -6.79 14.50 8.51
N THR A 179 -8.02 14.99 8.35
CA THR A 179 -9.24 14.28 8.80
C THR A 179 -9.41 12.94 8.10
N ASN A 180 -9.11 12.89 6.80
CA ASN A 180 -9.13 11.67 6.01
C ASN A 180 -8.00 10.70 6.42
N ALA A 181 -6.80 11.19 6.73
CA ALA A 181 -5.70 10.35 7.23
C ALA A 181 -6.02 9.68 8.56
N ARG A 182 -6.69 10.38 9.49
CA ARG A 182 -7.18 9.78 10.73
C ARG A 182 -8.23 8.71 10.47
N SER A 183 -9.23 9.02 9.62
CA SER A 183 -10.28 8.08 9.24
C SER A 183 -9.70 6.82 8.60
N LEU A 184 -8.70 6.99 7.72
CA LEU A 184 -7.98 5.89 7.09
C LEU A 184 -7.38 4.92 8.12
N VAL A 185 -6.59 5.43 9.08
CA VAL A 185 -5.98 4.59 10.12
C VAL A 185 -7.05 3.91 10.99
N GLU A 186 -8.08 4.66 11.37
CA GLU A 186 -9.19 4.13 12.17
C GLU A 186 -9.93 3.00 11.45
N ASP A 187 -10.25 3.17 10.17
CA ASP A 187 -10.97 2.16 9.39
C ASP A 187 -10.11 0.93 9.08
N VAL A 188 -8.82 1.12 8.78
CA VAL A 188 -7.88 0.00 8.59
C VAL A 188 -7.79 -0.84 9.86
N ILE A 189 -7.54 -0.21 11.02
CA ILE A 189 -7.38 -0.93 12.29
C ILE A 189 -8.70 -1.58 12.72
N THR A 190 -9.77 -0.78 12.87
CA THR A 190 -11.00 -1.22 13.55
C THR A 190 -11.96 -2.02 12.67
N LYS A 191 -11.96 -1.79 11.36
CA LYS A 191 -12.91 -2.41 10.45
C LYS A 191 -12.26 -3.48 9.58
N ASP A 192 -11.07 -3.24 9.05
CA ASP A 192 -10.46 -4.19 8.13
C ASP A 192 -9.61 -5.23 8.86
N ILE A 193 -8.47 -4.81 9.40
CA ILE A 193 -7.49 -5.72 10.03
C ILE A 193 -8.13 -6.47 11.20
N TYR A 194 -8.84 -5.79 12.11
CA TYR A 194 -9.51 -6.46 13.23
C TYR A 194 -10.44 -7.58 12.76
N LYS A 195 -11.23 -7.34 11.70
CA LYS A 195 -12.13 -8.36 11.13
C LYS A 195 -11.38 -9.49 10.45
N GLN A 196 -10.26 -9.21 9.80
CA GLN A 196 -9.42 -10.25 9.21
C GLN A 196 -8.73 -11.12 10.27
N ILE A 197 -8.45 -10.57 11.46
CA ILE A 197 -7.85 -11.31 12.58
C ILE A 197 -8.90 -12.14 13.35
N THR A 198 -10.07 -11.57 13.59
CA THR A 198 -11.07 -12.16 14.51
C THR A 198 -12.26 -12.81 13.81
N GLY A 199 -12.54 -12.43 12.56
CA GLY A 199 -13.76 -12.75 11.84
C GLY A 199 -14.97 -11.89 12.23
N GLU A 200 -14.83 -10.98 13.20
CA GLU A 200 -15.92 -10.14 13.72
C GLU A 200 -15.63 -8.65 13.54
N GLU A 201 -16.68 -7.83 13.61
CA GLU A 201 -16.52 -6.37 13.63
C GLU A 201 -16.42 -5.88 15.07
N LEU A 202 -15.54 -4.91 15.30
CA LEU A 202 -15.36 -4.29 16.62
C LEU A 202 -16.67 -3.62 17.07
N LYS A 203 -17.23 -4.07 18.20
CA LYS A 203 -18.56 -3.65 18.68
C LYS A 203 -18.59 -2.26 19.31
N THR A 204 -17.47 -1.80 19.87
CA THR A 204 -17.37 -0.50 20.55
C THR A 204 -16.25 0.32 19.94
N LYS A 205 -16.62 1.38 19.22
CA LYS A 205 -15.68 2.43 18.81
C LYS A 205 -15.50 3.41 19.96
N GLY A 206 -14.26 3.73 20.31
CA GLY A 206 -14.04 4.84 21.23
C GLY A 206 -12.60 5.33 21.30
N ASP A 207 -11.62 4.43 21.23
CA ASP A 207 -10.22 4.78 21.46
C ASP A 207 -9.30 4.06 20.48
N LEU A 208 -8.90 4.78 19.43
CA LEU A 208 -7.99 4.29 18.39
C LEU A 208 -6.66 3.78 18.98
N VAL A 209 -6.21 4.37 20.09
CA VAL A 209 -4.97 3.95 20.76
C VAL A 209 -5.15 2.59 21.41
N LYS A 210 -6.27 2.41 22.11
CA LYS A 210 -6.64 1.13 22.71
C LYS A 210 -6.81 0.05 21.64
N ASP A 211 -7.55 0.36 20.58
CA ASP A 211 -7.82 -0.55 19.48
C ASP A 211 -6.52 -0.97 18.77
N TYR A 212 -5.59 -0.03 18.57
CA TYR A 212 -4.26 -0.33 18.03
C TYR A 212 -3.45 -1.24 18.96
N ASN A 213 -3.44 -0.99 20.28
CA ASN A 213 -2.67 -1.81 21.22
C ASN A 213 -3.21 -3.25 21.32
N GLU A 214 -4.52 -3.43 21.23
CA GLU A 214 -5.14 -4.75 21.13
C GLU A 214 -4.67 -5.47 19.85
N MET A 215 -4.75 -4.81 18.70
CA MET A 215 -4.26 -5.33 17.43
C MET A 215 -2.75 -5.64 17.46
N ARG A 216 -1.94 -4.75 18.05
CA ARG A 216 -0.49 -4.93 18.21
C ARG A 216 -0.16 -6.21 18.98
N THR A 217 -0.97 -6.53 19.98
CA THR A 217 -0.85 -7.75 20.78
C THR A 217 -1.25 -8.98 19.97
N MET A 218 -2.39 -8.91 19.27
CA MET A 218 -2.88 -10.00 18.42
C MET A 218 -1.92 -10.38 17.29
N LEU A 219 -1.19 -9.40 16.75
CA LEU A 219 -0.17 -9.60 15.71
C LEU A 219 1.24 -9.87 16.26
N ASN A 220 1.38 -9.99 17.59
CA ASN A 220 2.66 -10.27 18.27
C ASN A 220 3.78 -9.28 17.87
N LEU A 221 3.44 -8.00 17.62
CA LEU A 221 4.37 -7.02 17.08
C LEU A 221 5.42 -6.55 18.11
N ALA A 222 5.10 -6.59 19.41
CA ALA A 222 5.95 -6.08 20.48
C ALA A 222 6.83 -7.14 21.16
N THR A 223 6.50 -8.42 20.97
CA THR A 223 6.89 -9.51 21.87
C THR A 223 7.78 -10.57 21.23
N ARG A 224 8.19 -10.34 19.97
CA ARG A 224 9.18 -11.17 19.27
C ARG A 224 10.58 -10.98 19.89
N LYS A 225 11.07 -12.04 20.55
CA LYS A 225 12.37 -12.06 21.25
C LYS A 225 13.57 -12.07 20.29
N ASP A 226 13.34 -12.51 19.06
CA ASP A 226 14.29 -12.66 17.96
C ASP A 226 14.57 -11.36 17.19
N ILE A 227 13.92 -10.26 17.59
CA ILE A 227 14.03 -8.96 16.91
C ILE A 227 14.99 -8.03 17.64
N ASP A 228 15.81 -7.31 16.86
CA ASP A 228 16.72 -6.26 17.29
C ASP A 228 16.01 -5.15 18.09
N ASP A 229 16.64 -4.67 19.15
CA ASP A 229 16.04 -3.67 20.04
C ASP A 229 15.76 -2.33 19.32
N SER A 230 16.55 -1.98 18.32
CA SER A 230 16.31 -0.79 17.49
C SER A 230 15.00 -0.91 16.70
N PHE A 231 14.68 -2.11 16.22
CA PHE A 231 13.41 -2.36 15.53
C PHE A 231 12.23 -2.32 16.52
N LYS A 232 12.40 -2.83 17.75
CA LYS A 232 11.39 -2.69 18.81
C LYS A 232 11.14 -1.21 19.16
N GLN A 233 12.18 -0.38 19.13
CA GLN A 233 12.04 1.06 19.31
C GLN A 233 11.25 1.70 18.17
N ILE A 234 11.55 1.37 16.91
CA ILE A 234 10.81 1.89 15.73
C ILE A 234 9.33 1.49 15.78
N THR A 235 9.04 0.21 16.04
CA THR A 235 7.65 -0.27 16.17
C THR A 235 6.92 0.36 17.35
N SER A 236 7.62 0.72 18.42
CA SER A 236 7.02 1.51 19.51
C SER A 236 6.76 2.96 19.10
N GLY A 237 7.59 3.53 18.22
CA GLY A 237 7.36 4.84 17.58
C GLY A 237 6.08 4.87 16.74
N VAL A 238 5.70 3.76 16.10
CA VAL A 238 4.40 3.64 15.39
C VAL A 238 3.22 3.90 16.33
N ALA A 239 3.29 3.40 17.57
CA ALA A 239 2.26 3.68 18.58
C ALA A 239 2.16 5.18 18.89
N SER A 240 3.30 5.87 19.01
CA SER A 240 3.33 7.33 19.21
C SER A 240 2.72 8.10 18.03
N ILE A 241 2.97 7.66 16.80
CA ILE A 241 2.36 8.24 15.58
C ILE A 241 0.84 8.08 15.63
N ILE A 242 0.33 6.89 15.96
CA ILE A 242 -1.11 6.63 16.07
C ILE A 242 -1.75 7.49 17.15
N ASN A 243 -1.10 7.63 18.32
CA ASN A 243 -1.57 8.52 19.38
C ASN A 243 -1.67 9.97 18.91
N GLY A 244 -0.66 10.43 18.15
CA GLY A 244 -0.67 11.76 17.52
C GLY A 244 -1.84 11.93 16.55
N ILE A 245 -2.01 11.00 15.61
CA ILE A 245 -3.11 10.99 14.62
C ILE A 245 -4.48 10.96 15.30
N ALA A 246 -4.64 10.15 16.35
CA ALA A 246 -5.88 10.05 17.12
C ALA A 246 -6.25 11.40 17.76
N SER A 247 -5.25 12.09 18.32
CA SER A 247 -5.39 13.33 19.09
C SER A 247 -5.60 14.58 18.23
N ILE A 248 -5.12 14.57 16.98
CA ILE A 248 -5.17 15.72 16.06
C ILE A 248 -6.60 16.20 15.78
N ARG A 249 -7.61 15.32 15.89
CA ARG A 249 -9.03 15.73 15.79
C ARG A 249 -9.41 16.82 16.80
N ASN A 250 -8.80 16.82 17.99
CA ASN A 250 -9.15 17.76 19.05
C ASN A 250 -8.41 19.11 18.93
N LYS A 251 -7.40 19.21 18.06
CA LYS A 251 -6.55 20.41 17.92
C LYS A 251 -6.60 21.08 16.54
N MET A 252 -6.86 20.31 15.48
CA MET A 252 -6.75 20.77 14.08
C MET A 252 -7.87 20.22 13.16
N SER A 253 -9.00 19.79 13.71
CA SER A 253 -10.19 19.37 12.95
C SER A 253 -11.39 20.19 13.41
N ASP A 254 -12.46 20.26 12.62
CA ASP A 254 -13.61 21.19 12.71
C ASP A 254 -14.41 21.26 14.04
N GLY A 255 -13.92 20.68 15.14
CA GLY A 255 -14.44 20.88 16.49
C GLY A 255 -14.06 22.26 17.03
N HIS A 256 -15.04 22.94 17.63
CA HIS A 256 -14.98 24.29 18.18
C HIS A 256 -13.62 24.69 18.79
N SER A 257 -13.14 25.88 18.40
CA SER A 257 -11.83 26.55 18.70
C SER A 257 -10.63 26.04 17.89
N ARG A 258 -10.44 26.57 16.68
CA ARG A 258 -9.21 26.41 15.87
C ARG A 258 -8.09 27.25 16.48
N GLU A 259 -7.01 26.63 16.98
CA GLU A 259 -5.83 27.38 17.43
C GLU A 259 -4.92 27.79 16.25
N GLU A 260 -4.73 26.96 15.20
CA GLU A 260 -4.01 27.33 13.96
C GLU A 260 -4.42 26.48 12.73
N LYS A 261 -4.40 27.07 11.53
CA LYS A 261 -4.70 26.36 10.27
C LYS A 261 -3.46 25.58 9.76
N PRO A 262 -3.56 24.28 9.45
CA PRO A 262 -2.44 23.47 9.02
C PRO A 262 -1.91 23.93 7.64
N LEU A 263 -0.58 23.97 7.52
CA LEU A 263 0.13 24.24 6.28
C LEU A 263 0.38 22.95 5.49
N LYS A 264 0.76 23.08 4.21
CA LYS A 264 1.03 21.95 3.29
C LYS A 264 1.95 20.89 3.91
N HIS A 265 3.01 21.31 4.59
CA HIS A 265 3.99 20.38 5.15
C HIS A 265 3.45 19.60 6.36
N HIS A 266 2.62 20.22 7.21
CA HIS A 266 1.91 19.52 8.30
C HIS A 266 1.01 18.42 7.75
N ALA A 267 0.14 18.78 6.79
CA ALA A 267 -0.79 17.82 6.20
C ALA A 267 -0.07 16.69 5.46
N LYS A 268 0.97 17.00 4.67
CA LYS A 268 1.79 15.98 4.01
C LYS A 268 2.43 15.02 5.01
N PHE A 269 3.02 15.53 6.09
CA PHE A 269 3.66 14.69 7.11
C PHE A 269 2.65 13.74 7.77
N ILE A 270 1.47 14.24 8.15
CA ILE A 270 0.42 13.42 8.80
C ILE A 270 -0.14 12.38 7.83
N VAL A 271 -0.47 12.76 6.59
CA VAL A 271 -0.98 11.83 5.57
C VAL A 271 0.05 10.73 5.30
N ASN A 272 1.33 11.08 5.10
CA ASN A 272 2.37 10.09 4.85
C ASN A 272 2.61 9.18 6.06
N SER A 273 2.56 9.73 7.29
CA SER A 273 2.67 8.92 8.51
C SER A 273 1.54 7.90 8.61
N ALA A 274 0.31 8.31 8.31
CA ALA A 274 -0.85 7.42 8.26
C ALA A 274 -0.66 6.31 7.20
N LYS A 275 -0.24 6.67 5.99
CA LYS A 275 0.02 5.71 4.91
C LYS A 275 1.12 4.72 5.27
N MET A 276 2.23 5.18 5.87
CA MET A 276 3.32 4.32 6.33
C MET A 276 2.87 3.32 7.39
N VAL A 277 2.06 3.76 8.37
CA VAL A 277 1.47 2.85 9.38
C VAL A 277 0.60 1.79 8.71
N VAL A 278 -0.27 2.21 7.79
CA VAL A 278 -1.19 1.29 7.08
C VAL A 278 -0.41 0.27 6.25
N GLU A 279 0.58 0.72 5.48
CA GLU A 279 1.43 -0.15 4.66
C GLU A 279 2.14 -1.20 5.53
N PHE A 280 2.80 -0.75 6.60
CA PHE A 280 3.49 -1.63 7.52
C PHE A 280 2.57 -2.71 8.11
N LEU A 281 1.34 -2.36 8.48
CA LEU A 281 0.38 -3.33 9.01
C LEU A 281 -0.04 -4.37 7.98
N TYR A 282 -0.25 -3.98 6.71
CA TYR A 282 -0.55 -4.94 5.65
C TYR A 282 0.65 -5.83 5.30
N ASP A 283 1.88 -5.30 5.34
CA ASP A 283 3.10 -6.09 5.17
C ASP A 283 3.24 -7.17 6.25
N VAL A 284 2.94 -6.84 7.50
CA VAL A 284 2.91 -7.81 8.60
C VAL A 284 1.89 -8.91 8.30
N MET A 285 0.68 -8.56 7.87
CA MET A 285 -0.35 -9.54 7.53
C MET A 285 0.07 -10.43 6.35
N ASP A 286 0.64 -9.85 5.30
CA ASP A 286 1.12 -10.61 4.13
C ASP A 286 2.24 -11.59 4.51
N TYR A 287 3.17 -11.15 5.35
CA TYR A 287 4.22 -12.00 5.90
C TYR A 287 3.63 -13.21 6.64
N GLN A 288 2.63 -13.02 7.51
CA GLN A 288 1.98 -14.13 8.20
C GLN A 288 1.23 -15.05 7.24
N LYS A 289 0.51 -14.48 6.27
CA LYS A 289 -0.22 -15.25 5.25
C LYS A 289 0.70 -16.16 4.44
N LYS A 290 1.90 -15.69 4.09
CA LYS A 290 2.93 -16.49 3.40
C LYS A 290 3.40 -17.69 4.22
N ARG A 291 3.37 -17.61 5.55
CA ARG A 291 3.75 -18.72 6.46
C ARG A 291 2.66 -19.76 6.63
N LYS A 292 1.40 -19.46 6.25
CA LYS A 292 0.22 -20.33 6.47
C LYS A 292 0.45 -21.77 6.03
N ASN A 293 0.88 -22.00 4.78
CA ASN A 293 0.97 -23.35 4.22
C ASN A 293 2.01 -24.21 4.96
N LYS A 294 3.15 -23.62 5.32
CA LYS A 294 4.19 -24.31 6.10
C LYS A 294 3.65 -24.70 7.48
N LEU A 295 3.01 -23.76 8.19
CA LEU A 295 2.48 -24.03 9.52
C LEU A 295 1.29 -24.98 9.51
N TYR A 296 0.46 -24.95 8.47
CA TYR A 296 -0.62 -25.92 8.29
C TYR A 296 -0.04 -27.34 8.16
N ALA A 297 1.04 -27.53 7.40
CA ALA A 297 1.72 -28.81 7.33
C ALA A 297 2.33 -29.23 8.69
N GLU A 298 2.93 -28.28 9.43
CA GLU A 298 3.46 -28.53 10.79
C GLU A 298 2.34 -28.96 11.76
N LEU A 299 1.17 -28.30 11.73
CA LEU A 299 -0.01 -28.64 12.53
C LEU A 299 -0.44 -30.09 12.29
N LEU A 300 -0.50 -30.51 11.02
CA LEU A 300 -0.92 -31.87 10.64
C LEU A 300 0.15 -32.95 10.86
N ALA A 301 1.39 -32.53 11.08
CA ALA A 301 2.54 -33.38 11.40
C ALA A 301 2.78 -33.51 12.90
N LEU A 302 1.98 -32.86 13.75
CA LEU A 302 2.08 -33.01 15.21
C LEU A 302 1.92 -34.49 15.64
N PRO A 303 2.48 -34.85 16.80
CA PRO A 303 2.40 -36.22 17.31
C PRO A 303 0.98 -36.76 17.30
N HIS A 304 0.85 -38.04 16.96
CA HIS A 304 -0.45 -38.69 16.98
C HIS A 304 -0.96 -38.82 18.42
N ILE A 305 -1.97 -38.03 18.75
CA ILE A 305 -2.60 -38.01 20.08
C ILE A 305 -4.09 -38.33 19.90
N ARG A 306 -4.65 -39.11 20.82
CA ARG A 306 -6.07 -39.43 20.82
C ARG A 306 -6.77 -38.57 21.84
N TYR A 307 -7.75 -37.79 21.40
CA TYR A 307 -8.52 -36.89 22.25
C TYR A 307 -9.77 -37.59 22.81
N GLY A 308 -10.06 -37.37 24.08
CA GLY A 308 -11.35 -37.74 24.70
C GLY A 308 -11.23 -38.12 26.17
N GLU A 309 -12.35 -38.54 26.76
CA GLU A 309 -12.38 -39.11 28.10
C GLU A 309 -12.02 -40.59 28.02
N GLY A 310 -10.97 -41.04 28.73
CA GLY A 310 -10.48 -42.42 28.71
C GLY A 310 -11.60 -43.44 28.89
N LYS A 311 -11.72 -44.38 27.95
CA LYS A 311 -12.83 -45.34 27.89
C LYS A 311 -12.33 -46.76 27.68
N TYR A 312 -13.03 -47.69 28.31
CA TYR A 312 -12.92 -49.11 27.98
C TYR A 312 -13.82 -49.41 26.78
N PHE A 313 -13.24 -49.97 25.73
CA PHE A 313 -13.99 -50.47 24.59
C PHE A 313 -13.49 -51.86 24.22
N LYS A 314 -14.41 -52.83 24.13
CA LYS A 314 -14.10 -54.26 23.89
C LYS A 314 -12.97 -54.81 24.78
N GLY A 315 -12.98 -54.46 26.07
CA GLY A 315 -12.01 -54.95 27.05
C GLY A 315 -10.60 -54.32 26.98
N LYS A 316 -10.38 -53.32 26.12
CA LYS A 316 -9.13 -52.54 26.07
C LYS A 316 -9.38 -51.13 26.60
N TYR A 317 -8.47 -50.66 27.46
CA TYR A 317 -8.44 -49.25 27.85
C TYR A 317 -7.77 -48.43 26.75
N TYR A 318 -8.46 -47.41 26.27
CA TYR A 318 -7.90 -46.46 25.31
C TYR A 318 -7.36 -45.27 26.09
N ASN A 319 -6.04 -45.06 26.02
CA ASN A 319 -5.41 -43.88 26.59
C ASN A 319 -5.81 -42.67 25.72
N LEU A 320 -6.75 -41.89 26.24
CA LEU A 320 -7.27 -40.67 25.64
C LEU A 320 -6.84 -39.50 26.51
N GLU A 321 -6.34 -38.44 25.88
CA GLU A 321 -5.84 -37.27 26.56
C GLU A 321 -6.89 -36.14 26.55
N SER A 322 -6.98 -35.44 27.67
CA SER A 322 -7.81 -34.25 27.83
C SER A 322 -7.23 -33.04 27.09
N ARG A 323 -8.07 -32.02 26.88
CA ARG A 323 -7.64 -30.73 26.31
C ARG A 323 -6.41 -30.15 27.03
N ASP A 324 -6.43 -30.17 28.36
CA ASP A 324 -5.38 -29.55 29.18
C ASP A 324 -4.06 -30.33 29.12
N GLU A 325 -4.11 -31.65 28.99
CA GLU A 325 -2.91 -32.48 28.79
C GLU A 325 -2.30 -32.22 27.41
N ILE A 326 -3.14 -32.16 26.37
CA ILE A 326 -2.72 -31.88 24.99
C ILE A 326 -2.02 -30.53 24.89
N ILE A 327 -2.64 -29.44 25.39
CA ILE A 327 -2.09 -28.08 25.27
C ILE A 327 -0.76 -27.92 26.04
N ARG A 328 -0.53 -28.72 27.09
CA ARG A 328 0.71 -28.69 27.88
C ARG A 328 1.89 -29.40 27.21
N LYS A 329 1.68 -30.17 26.14
CA LYS A 329 2.77 -30.84 25.44
C LYS A 329 3.75 -29.84 24.82
N ALA A 330 5.04 -30.16 24.91
CA ALA A 330 6.11 -29.27 24.48
C ALA A 330 6.03 -28.92 22.99
N GLU A 331 5.68 -29.88 22.15
CA GLU A 331 5.54 -29.72 20.70
C GLU A 331 4.38 -28.80 20.33
N ILE A 332 3.27 -28.89 21.08
CA ILE A 332 2.10 -28.03 20.88
C ILE A 332 2.40 -26.60 21.35
N LYS A 333 3.07 -26.45 22.50
CA LYS A 333 3.52 -25.14 22.97
C LYS A 333 4.48 -24.49 21.97
N LEU A 334 5.45 -25.24 21.45
CA LEU A 334 6.39 -24.77 20.43
C LEU A 334 5.67 -24.37 19.12
N PHE A 335 4.62 -25.08 18.74
CA PHE A 335 3.78 -24.71 17.61
C PHE A 335 3.03 -23.39 17.87
N LEU A 336 2.37 -23.28 19.03
CA LEU A 336 1.63 -22.08 19.42
C LEU A 336 2.53 -20.85 19.49
N ASP A 337 3.76 -20.97 19.98
CA ASP A 337 4.74 -19.88 20.05
C ASP A 337 5.11 -19.31 18.66
N LYS A 338 4.89 -20.05 17.56
CA LYS A 338 5.14 -19.59 16.18
C LYS A 338 3.96 -18.82 15.58
N CYS A 339 2.80 -18.86 16.22
CA CYS A 339 1.54 -18.39 15.68
C CYS A 339 1.07 -17.12 16.41
N ASP A 340 0.64 -16.12 15.63
CA ASP A 340 -0.12 -14.99 16.15
C ASP A 340 -1.62 -15.22 15.93
N SER A 341 -2.47 -14.32 16.42
CA SER A 341 -3.93 -14.48 16.33
C SER A 341 -4.41 -14.53 14.88
N TYR A 342 -3.79 -13.75 13.98
CA TYR A 342 -4.13 -13.76 12.56
C TYR A 342 -3.81 -15.10 11.89
N LEU A 343 -2.63 -15.64 12.18
CA LEU A 343 -2.16 -16.91 11.66
C LEU A 343 -3.01 -18.06 12.18
N MET A 344 -3.37 -18.05 13.47
CA MET A 344 -4.31 -19.00 14.05
C MET A 344 -5.69 -18.93 13.38
N PHE A 345 -6.18 -17.73 13.09
CA PHE A 345 -7.46 -17.54 12.40
C PHE A 345 -7.44 -18.14 10.99
N ILE A 346 -6.43 -17.84 10.16
CA ILE A 346 -6.35 -18.39 8.81
C ILE A 346 -6.10 -19.90 8.79
N LEU A 347 -5.38 -20.45 9.79
CA LEU A 347 -5.22 -21.89 9.96
C LEU A 347 -6.53 -22.57 10.33
N LYS A 348 -7.33 -21.98 11.23
CA LYS A 348 -8.69 -22.44 11.54
C LYS A 348 -9.55 -22.52 10.29
N GLU A 349 -9.61 -21.44 9.51
CA GLU A 349 -10.45 -21.39 8.30
C GLU A 349 -10.04 -22.47 7.29
N GLU A 350 -8.73 -22.66 7.08
CA GLU A 350 -8.19 -23.70 6.20
C GLU A 350 -8.55 -25.11 6.73
N LEU A 351 -8.37 -25.35 8.02
CA LEU A 351 -8.63 -26.63 8.68
C LEU A 351 -10.12 -27.02 8.54
N ILE A 352 -11.03 -26.13 8.95
CA ILE A 352 -12.48 -26.40 8.91
C ILE A 352 -12.97 -26.59 7.48
N ALA A 353 -12.42 -25.85 6.52
CA ALA A 353 -12.82 -25.97 5.13
C ALA A 353 -12.29 -27.26 4.48
N LYS A 354 -10.98 -27.53 4.58
CA LYS A 354 -10.30 -28.50 3.72
C LYS A 354 -9.95 -29.83 4.36
N PHE A 355 -9.91 -29.92 5.69
CA PHE A 355 -9.49 -31.16 6.33
C PHE A 355 -10.60 -32.21 6.23
N ASP A 356 -10.31 -33.34 5.60
CA ASP A 356 -11.26 -34.45 5.44
C ASP A 356 -10.91 -35.59 6.40
N VAL A 357 -11.95 -36.12 7.03
CA VAL A 357 -11.86 -37.24 7.96
C VAL A 357 -12.33 -38.49 7.23
N ASP A 358 -11.38 -39.22 6.66
CA ASP A 358 -11.56 -40.45 5.88
C ASP A 358 -11.01 -41.71 6.59
N SER A 359 -10.48 -41.54 7.80
CA SER A 359 -9.97 -42.60 8.66
C SER A 359 -10.01 -42.18 10.13
N PHE A 360 -10.02 -43.14 11.05
CA PHE A 360 -9.91 -42.87 12.49
C PHE A 360 -8.63 -42.09 12.84
N ARG A 361 -7.53 -42.35 12.12
CA ARG A 361 -6.28 -41.62 12.31
C ARG A 361 -6.42 -40.15 11.91
N ASN A 362 -7.13 -39.86 10.82
CA ASN A 362 -7.40 -38.49 10.42
C ASN A 362 -8.44 -37.82 11.34
N ALA A 363 -9.37 -38.58 11.92
CA ALA A 363 -10.24 -38.07 12.98
C ALA A 363 -9.43 -37.61 14.21
N ASP A 364 -8.49 -38.43 14.69
CA ASP A 364 -7.60 -38.08 15.81
C ASP A 364 -6.82 -36.79 15.50
N LYS A 365 -6.22 -36.68 14.31
CA LYS A 365 -5.51 -35.46 13.87
C LYS A 365 -6.42 -34.23 13.82
N PHE A 366 -7.63 -34.38 13.29
CA PHE A 366 -8.59 -33.28 13.19
C PHE A 366 -9.01 -32.80 14.56
N LEU A 367 -9.36 -33.72 15.47
CA LEU A 367 -9.75 -33.40 16.84
C LEU A 367 -8.63 -32.69 17.60
N VAL A 368 -7.40 -33.19 17.53
CA VAL A 368 -6.23 -32.52 18.15
C VAL A 368 -6.03 -31.12 17.56
N SER A 369 -6.19 -30.98 16.23
CA SER A 369 -6.09 -29.67 15.57
C SER A 369 -7.19 -28.72 16.05
N LEU A 370 -8.43 -29.20 16.20
CA LEU A 370 -9.55 -28.44 16.77
C LEU A 370 -9.30 -28.03 18.24
N ILE A 371 -8.62 -28.86 19.02
CA ILE A 371 -8.20 -28.54 20.38
C ILE A 371 -7.18 -27.39 20.40
N ILE A 372 -6.24 -27.38 19.46
CA ILE A 372 -5.23 -26.32 19.35
C ILE A 372 -5.86 -24.96 18.99
N ILE A 373 -6.93 -24.96 18.18
CA ILE A 373 -7.67 -23.74 17.81
C ILE A 373 -8.92 -23.50 18.68
N PHE A 374 -9.11 -24.27 19.75
CA PHE A 374 -10.38 -24.33 20.50
C PHE A 374 -10.88 -22.95 20.94
N ASP A 375 -9.96 -22.13 21.45
CA ASP A 375 -10.30 -20.84 22.05
C ASP A 375 -10.83 -19.83 21.02
N ILE A 376 -10.44 -19.98 19.74
CA ILE A 376 -10.86 -19.10 18.64
C ILE A 376 -12.05 -19.63 17.83
N LEU A 377 -12.63 -20.78 18.23
CA LEU A 377 -13.85 -21.31 17.62
C LEU A 377 -15.08 -20.51 18.08
N ASN A 378 -15.85 -20.03 17.11
CA ASN A 378 -17.12 -19.34 17.33
C ASN A 378 -18.34 -20.19 16.93
N GLU A 379 -19.54 -19.66 17.13
CA GLU A 379 -20.80 -20.35 16.81
C GLU A 379 -20.92 -20.84 15.36
N LYS A 380 -20.43 -20.03 14.40
CA LYS A 380 -20.46 -20.39 12.98
C LYS A 380 -19.50 -21.55 12.70
N ASP A 381 -18.34 -21.54 13.34
CA ASP A 381 -17.33 -22.60 13.21
C ASP A 381 -17.88 -23.93 13.72
N ILE A 382 -18.49 -23.94 14.91
CA ILE A 382 -19.11 -25.14 15.48
C ILE A 382 -20.21 -25.68 14.56
N THR A 383 -21.03 -24.80 14.01
CA THR A 383 -22.07 -25.17 13.06
C THR A 383 -21.50 -25.81 11.80
N ARG A 384 -20.43 -25.25 11.22
CA ARG A 384 -19.74 -25.80 10.04
C ARG A 384 -19.13 -27.17 10.32
N ILE A 385 -18.46 -27.32 11.46
CA ILE A 385 -17.83 -28.59 11.88
C ILE A 385 -18.92 -29.66 12.05
N TYR A 386 -20.02 -29.33 12.72
CA TYR A 386 -21.15 -30.24 12.88
C TYR A 386 -21.73 -30.68 11.54
N ASP A 387 -22.09 -29.74 10.67
CA ASP A 387 -22.71 -30.06 9.38
C ASP A 387 -21.79 -30.90 8.49
N LYS A 388 -20.48 -30.65 8.52
CA LYS A 388 -19.48 -31.41 7.74
C LYS A 388 -19.35 -32.86 8.24
N HIS A 389 -19.47 -33.11 9.54
CA HIS A 389 -19.11 -34.41 10.13
C HIS A 389 -20.25 -35.16 10.86
N LYS A 390 -21.47 -34.65 10.90
CA LYS A 390 -22.61 -35.26 11.61
C LYS A 390 -22.96 -36.69 11.19
N TYR A 391 -22.59 -37.11 9.98
CA TYR A 391 -22.79 -38.48 9.48
C TYR A 391 -21.47 -39.25 9.30
N ASN A 392 -20.37 -38.75 9.85
CA ASN A 392 -19.07 -39.37 9.70
C ASN A 392 -18.86 -40.45 10.77
N ASN A 393 -18.84 -41.72 10.36
CA ASN A 393 -18.72 -42.86 11.26
C ASN A 393 -17.31 -43.06 11.86
N GLN A 394 -16.33 -42.27 11.42
CA GLN A 394 -14.94 -42.35 11.89
C GLN A 394 -14.63 -41.34 12.99
N MET A 395 -15.55 -40.41 13.29
CA MET A 395 -15.38 -39.37 14.30
C MET A 395 -16.70 -39.07 15.02
N SER A 396 -16.67 -39.08 16.35
CA SER A 396 -17.79 -38.55 17.13
C SER A 396 -17.69 -37.03 17.27
N VAL A 397 -18.23 -36.31 16.29
CA VAL A 397 -18.27 -34.83 16.32
C VAL A 397 -19.07 -34.30 17.51
N ILE A 398 -20.11 -35.03 17.95
CA ILE A 398 -20.95 -34.66 19.09
C ILE A 398 -20.17 -34.66 20.40
N SER A 399 -19.24 -35.62 20.60
CA SER A 399 -18.40 -35.63 21.80
C SER A 399 -17.56 -34.35 21.91
N PHE A 400 -16.93 -33.95 20.81
CA PHE A 400 -16.17 -32.70 20.76
C PHE A 400 -17.06 -31.48 21.04
N ILE A 401 -18.22 -31.39 20.40
CA ILE A 401 -19.13 -30.23 20.58
C ILE A 401 -19.69 -30.18 22.00
N ARG A 402 -19.91 -31.33 22.66
CA ARG A 402 -20.29 -31.38 24.07
C ARG A 402 -19.21 -30.73 24.94
N ASP A 403 -17.94 -31.01 24.68
CA ASP A 403 -16.84 -30.39 25.42
C ASP A 403 -16.72 -28.88 25.12
N VAL A 404 -16.99 -28.47 23.88
CA VAL A 404 -17.17 -27.05 23.55
C VAL A 404 -18.30 -26.44 24.38
N TYR A 405 -19.47 -27.07 24.47
CA TYR A 405 -20.61 -26.54 25.23
C TYR A 405 -20.32 -26.46 26.74
N LYS A 406 -19.58 -27.42 27.31
CA LYS A 406 -19.16 -27.39 28.72
C LYS A 406 -18.29 -26.17 29.05
N ILE A 407 -17.43 -25.74 28.13
CA ILE A 407 -16.43 -24.68 28.35
C ILE A 407 -16.90 -23.32 27.81
N LYS A 408 -17.54 -23.31 26.63
CA LYS A 408 -17.98 -22.15 25.84
C LYS A 408 -19.44 -22.32 25.39
N PRO A 409 -20.42 -22.31 26.32
CA PRO A 409 -21.83 -22.54 25.98
C PRO A 409 -22.37 -21.52 24.96
N GLU A 410 -21.85 -20.29 24.95
CA GLU A 410 -22.20 -19.23 24.01
C GLU A 410 -21.82 -19.54 22.55
N SER A 411 -20.89 -20.47 22.32
CA SER A 411 -20.50 -20.95 21.00
C SER A 411 -21.41 -22.07 20.47
N VAL A 412 -22.39 -22.56 21.25
CA VAL A 412 -23.30 -23.64 20.82
C VAL A 412 -24.75 -23.22 21.04
N LYS A 413 -25.36 -22.59 20.04
CA LYS A 413 -26.76 -22.10 20.11
C LYS A 413 -27.75 -22.83 19.21
N ARG A 414 -27.26 -23.59 18.23
CA ARG A 414 -28.11 -24.26 17.24
C ARG A 414 -28.97 -25.34 17.93
N LYS A 415 -30.28 -25.28 17.74
CA LYS A 415 -31.26 -26.07 18.52
C LYS A 415 -31.11 -27.58 18.35
N ASP A 416 -30.85 -28.06 17.13
CA ASP A 416 -30.63 -29.48 16.82
C ASP A 416 -29.38 -30.03 17.52
N ILE A 417 -28.28 -29.27 17.51
CA ILE A 417 -27.05 -29.62 18.25
C ILE A 417 -27.33 -29.71 19.75
N LEU A 418 -28.02 -28.72 20.32
CA LEU A 418 -28.37 -28.70 21.75
C LEU A 418 -29.25 -29.88 22.16
N LEU A 419 -30.17 -30.33 21.28
CA LEU A 419 -31.01 -31.49 21.54
C LEU A 419 -30.18 -32.78 21.61
N LEU A 420 -29.22 -32.94 20.69
CA LEU A 420 -28.33 -34.12 20.65
C LEU A 420 -27.42 -34.19 21.88
N ILE A 421 -26.89 -33.04 22.32
CA ILE A 421 -26.06 -32.98 23.53
C ILE A 421 -26.87 -33.45 24.76
N LYS A 422 -28.15 -33.07 24.85
CA LYS A 422 -29.05 -33.43 25.97
C LYS A 422 -29.51 -34.89 25.93
N ASN A 423 -29.66 -35.48 24.74
CA ASN A 423 -30.18 -36.85 24.58
C ASN A 423 -29.13 -37.96 24.78
N GLU A 424 -27.84 -37.62 24.70
CA GLU A 424 -26.72 -38.55 24.92
C GLU A 424 -26.10 -38.41 26.34
N GLY A 425 -26.77 -37.69 27.25
CA GLY A 425 -26.32 -37.43 28.62
C GLY A 425 -26.65 -38.54 29.61
#